data_AF-A0A5P9WY49-F1
#
_entry.id   AF-A0A5P9WY49-F1
#
_cell.length_a   1.000
_cell.length_b   1.000
_cell.length_c   1.000
_cell.angle_alpha   90.00
_cell.angle_beta   90.00
_cell.angle_gamma   90.00
#
_symmetry.space_group_name_H-M   'P 1'
#
loop_
_entity.id
_entity.type
_entity.pdbx_description
1 polymer ?
#
loop_
_entity_poly.entity_id
_entity_poly.type
_entity_poly.pdbx_seq_one_letter_code
_entity_poly.pdbx_strand_id
1 'polypeptide(L)'
;MDAGDVALVGAVAAVLGAAVGAGGAIASSFVAGRQQTKSQNEHWRRQVRRDAYVAFMVNVSQVITGLVDAKQHFAVGQPPSDALKEAVQHTDNPLTAAQQAASVIVLEGPRTVAKTSGGLVRALHWWRKVLRGATDPDCDDAPDVQLRAAHDAVVRKMGQFSVEAAEALQRLG
;
A
#
# COMPACT_ATOMS: atom_id res chain seq x y z
N MET A 1 -18.55 -8.25 -2.38
CA MET A 1 -17.76 -7.03 -2.64
C MET A 1 -18.69 -5.84 -2.57
N ASP A 2 -18.44 -4.88 -1.67
CA ASP A 2 -19.29 -3.69 -1.48
C ASP A 2 -18.80 -2.49 -2.32
N ALA A 3 -19.61 -1.42 -2.41
CA ALA A 3 -19.26 -0.24 -3.22
C ALA A 3 -17.97 0.45 -2.74
N GLY A 4 -17.64 0.33 -1.45
CA GLY A 4 -16.40 0.86 -0.87
C GLY A 4 -15.17 0.08 -1.33
N ASP A 5 -15.27 -1.26 -1.36
CA ASP A 5 -14.21 -2.14 -1.86
C ASP A 5 -13.93 -1.87 -3.35
N VAL A 6 -14.98 -1.72 -4.17
CA VAL A 6 -14.84 -1.40 -5.61
C VAL A 6 -14.19 -0.04 -5.80
N ALA A 7 -14.63 0.97 -5.05
CA ALA A 7 -14.06 2.31 -5.12
C ALA A 7 -12.58 2.31 -4.68
N LEU A 8 -12.23 1.54 -3.65
CA LEU A 8 -10.86 1.41 -3.18
C LEU A 8 -9.97 0.77 -4.24
N VAL A 9 -10.33 -0.41 -4.75
CA VAL A 9 -9.56 -1.11 -5.79
C VAL A 9 -9.48 -0.26 -7.07
N GLY A 10 -10.58 0.37 -7.48
CA GLY A 10 -10.63 1.27 -8.63
C GLY A 10 -9.74 2.50 -8.45
N ALA A 11 -9.73 3.11 -7.26
CA ALA A 11 -8.83 4.23 -6.97
C ALA A 11 -7.36 3.81 -7.02
N VAL A 12 -7.01 2.63 -6.49
CA VAL A 12 -5.64 2.12 -6.59
C VAL A 12 -5.24 1.86 -8.04
N ALA A 13 -6.10 1.19 -8.80
CA ALA A 13 -5.86 0.90 -10.21
C ALA A 13 -5.72 2.17 -11.05
N ALA A 14 -6.54 3.19 -10.78
CA ALA A 14 -6.44 4.50 -11.43
C ALA A 14 -5.11 5.20 -11.13
N VAL A 15 -4.66 5.16 -9.87
CA VAL A 15 -3.37 5.77 -9.47
C VAL A 15 -2.19 5.01 -10.08
N LEU A 16 -2.25 3.68 -10.10
CA LEU A 16 -1.25 2.85 -10.79
C LEU A 16 -1.22 3.13 -12.29
N GLY A 17 -2.38 3.19 -12.94
CA GLY A 17 -2.51 3.53 -14.35
C GLY A 17 -1.95 4.92 -14.66
N ALA A 18 -2.22 5.91 -13.81
CA ALA A 18 -1.67 7.26 -13.94
C ALA A 18 -0.15 7.29 -13.71
N ALA A 19 0.36 6.57 -12.71
CA ALA A 19 1.79 6.52 -12.40
C ALA A 19 2.60 5.81 -13.49
N VAL A 20 2.08 4.69 -14.01
CA VAL A 20 2.67 3.94 -15.12
C VAL A 20 2.54 4.73 -16.43
N GLY A 21 1.40 5.37 -16.68
CA GLY A 21 1.17 6.20 -17.86
C GLY A 21 2.03 7.46 -17.91
N ALA A 22 2.30 8.09 -16.77
CA ALA A 22 3.17 9.27 -16.66
C ALA A 22 4.67 8.91 -16.54
N GLY A 23 5.02 7.63 -16.36
CA GLY A 23 6.36 7.16 -16.03
C GLY A 23 6.75 5.87 -16.74
N GLY A 24 6.39 5.73 -18.02
CA GLY A 24 6.49 4.51 -18.83
C GLY A 24 7.68 3.59 -18.52
N ALA A 25 7.33 2.31 -18.35
CA ALA A 25 8.17 1.10 -18.19
C ALA A 25 9.09 1.07 -16.95
N ILE A 26 8.67 0.37 -15.90
CA ILE A 26 9.56 -0.05 -14.80
C ILE A 26 9.68 -1.57 -14.84
N ALA A 27 10.75 -2.05 -15.48
CA ALA A 27 11.24 -3.40 -15.32
C ALA A 27 12.60 -3.34 -14.61
N SER A 28 12.63 -3.88 -13.38
CA SER A 28 13.81 -4.37 -12.65
C SER A 28 15.11 -3.56 -12.80
N SER A 29 15.36 -2.63 -11.88
CA SER A 29 16.69 -2.08 -11.65
C SER A 29 16.88 -1.71 -10.18
N PHE A 30 16.68 -2.67 -9.26
CA PHE A 30 17.30 -2.56 -7.94
C PHE A 30 18.71 -3.16 -8.04
N VAL A 31 19.72 -2.37 -7.67
CA VAL A 31 21.17 -2.66 -7.63
C VAL A 31 21.98 -2.28 -8.87
N ALA A 32 22.24 -0.97 -9.04
CA ALA A 32 23.49 -0.40 -9.58
C ALA A 32 23.45 1.09 -9.25
N GLY A 33 24.43 1.76 -8.67
CA GLY A 33 25.88 1.59 -8.68
C GLY A 33 26.42 3.02 -8.77
N ARG A 34 27.06 3.50 -7.71
CA ARG A 34 27.60 4.87 -7.59
C ARG A 34 28.42 5.25 -8.82
N GLN A 35 28.04 6.33 -9.51
CA GLN A 35 28.92 7.36 -10.10
C GLN A 35 28.11 8.26 -11.05
N GLN A 36 28.03 9.57 -10.77
CA GLN A 36 28.48 10.67 -11.65
C GLN A 36 27.88 12.04 -11.26
N THR A 37 28.59 13.08 -11.71
CA THR A 37 28.42 14.55 -11.67
C THR A 37 27.06 15.12 -11.21
N LYS A 38 27.07 16.28 -10.54
CA LYS A 38 25.90 16.94 -9.89
C LYS A 38 24.58 16.90 -10.70
N SER A 39 24.60 17.01 -12.03
CA SER A 39 23.40 16.88 -12.87
C SER A 39 22.87 15.44 -13.00
N GLN A 40 23.74 14.43 -13.00
CA GLN A 40 23.38 13.02 -12.95
C GLN A 40 22.85 12.61 -11.57
N ASN A 41 23.37 13.20 -10.48
CA ASN A 41 22.83 12.98 -9.13
C ASN A 41 21.37 13.43 -9.00
N GLU A 42 20.98 14.56 -9.59
CA GLU A 42 19.57 15.02 -9.55
C GLU A 42 18.65 14.14 -10.42
N HIS A 43 19.14 13.67 -11.56
CA HIS A 43 18.40 12.71 -12.39
C HIS A 43 18.23 11.36 -11.68
N TRP A 44 19.29 10.86 -11.05
CA TRP A 44 19.29 9.63 -10.27
C TRP A 44 18.32 9.72 -9.09
N ARG A 45 18.34 10.80 -8.31
CA ARG A 45 17.40 10.99 -7.19
C ARG A 45 15.94 11.05 -7.64
N ARG A 46 15.67 11.66 -8.81
CA ARG A 46 14.33 11.67 -9.40
C ARG A 46 13.86 10.28 -9.78
N GLN A 47 14.72 9.50 -10.42
CA GLN A 47 14.43 8.14 -10.82
C GLN A 47 14.19 7.24 -9.60
N VAL A 48 15.06 7.29 -8.60
CA VAL A 48 14.92 6.55 -7.34
C VAL A 48 13.60 6.86 -6.62
N ARG A 49 13.19 8.14 -6.56
CA ARG A 49 11.89 8.53 -5.97
C ARG A 49 10.72 7.94 -6.76
N ARG A 50 10.74 8.04 -8.09
CA ARG A 50 9.68 7.50 -8.95
C ARG A 50 9.57 5.98 -8.79
N ASP A 51 10.69 5.27 -8.83
CA ASP A 51 10.73 3.81 -8.67
C ASP A 51 10.22 3.40 -7.29
N ALA A 52 10.60 4.12 -6.23
CA ALA A 52 10.10 3.87 -4.88
C ALA A 52 8.58 4.10 -4.77
N TYR A 53 8.03 5.13 -5.42
CA TYR A 53 6.59 5.41 -5.39
C TYR A 53 5.80 4.32 -6.12
N VAL A 54 6.28 3.90 -7.29
CA VAL A 54 5.62 2.83 -8.05
C VAL A 54 5.71 1.51 -7.30
N ALA A 55 6.89 1.14 -6.81
CA ALA A 55 7.07 -0.08 -6.02
C ALA A 55 6.17 -0.06 -4.77
N PHE A 56 6.06 1.07 -4.09
CA PHE A 56 5.15 1.22 -2.95
C PHE A 56 3.69 0.98 -3.36
N MET A 57 3.23 1.66 -4.41
CA MET A 57 1.84 1.57 -4.87
C MET A 57 1.45 0.17 -5.36
N VAL A 58 2.34 -0.51 -6.09
CA VAL A 58 2.09 -1.88 -6.57
C VAL A 58 1.90 -2.83 -5.39
N ASN A 59 2.78 -2.76 -4.40
CA ASN A 59 2.70 -3.64 -3.24
C ASN A 59 1.49 -3.30 -2.35
N VAL A 60 1.20 -2.02 -2.11
CA VAL A 60 -0.02 -1.58 -1.42
C VAL A 60 -1.27 -2.10 -2.13
N SER A 61 -1.32 -2.06 -3.46
CA SER A 61 -2.43 -2.60 -4.23
C SER A 61 -2.64 -4.08 -3.97
N GLN A 62 -1.57 -4.87 -3.99
CA GLN A 62 -1.64 -6.30 -3.73
C GLN A 62 -2.12 -6.60 -2.30
N VAL A 63 -1.66 -5.83 -1.31
CA VAL A 63 -2.16 -5.95 0.07
C VAL A 63 -3.65 -5.63 0.12
N ILE A 64 -4.08 -4.51 -0.47
CA ILE A 64 -5.49 -4.10 -0.46
C ILE A 64 -6.38 -5.16 -1.10
N THR A 65 -6.00 -5.67 -2.28
CA THR A 65 -6.76 -6.74 -2.95
C THR A 65 -6.88 -7.97 -2.05
N GLY A 66 -5.78 -8.42 -1.42
CA GLY A 66 -5.82 -9.56 -0.51
C GLY A 66 -6.62 -9.32 0.78
N LEU A 67 -6.62 -8.09 1.33
CA LEU A 67 -7.43 -7.75 2.50
C LEU A 67 -8.92 -7.60 2.18
N VAL A 68 -9.26 -7.11 0.99
CA VAL A 68 -10.64 -7.10 0.47
C VAL A 68 -11.13 -8.53 0.27
N ASP A 69 -10.31 -9.41 -0.30
CA ASP A 69 -10.62 -10.83 -0.46
C ASP A 69 -10.83 -11.52 0.90
N ALA A 70 -9.89 -11.32 1.84
CA ALA A 70 -10.02 -11.82 3.21
C ALA A 70 -11.31 -11.34 3.90
N LYS A 71 -11.67 -10.06 3.73
CA LYS A 71 -12.93 -9.50 4.27
C LYS A 71 -14.18 -10.21 3.71
N GLN A 72 -14.14 -10.74 2.49
CA GLN A 72 -15.27 -11.49 1.92
C GLN A 72 -15.47 -12.85 2.59
N HIS A 73 -14.39 -13.43 3.13
CA HIS A 73 -14.41 -14.69 3.86
C HIS A 73 -14.62 -14.52 5.38
N PHE A 74 -14.73 -13.27 5.85
CA PHE A 74 -14.99 -12.95 7.23
C PHE A 74 -16.50 -12.98 7.55
N ALA A 75 -16.88 -13.75 8.56
CA ALA A 75 -18.25 -13.82 9.06
C ALA A 75 -18.27 -13.72 10.59
N VAL A 76 -19.02 -12.74 11.12
CA VAL A 76 -19.15 -12.52 12.56
C VAL A 76 -19.83 -13.72 13.22
N GLY A 77 -19.26 -14.20 14.32
CA GLY A 77 -19.81 -15.33 15.09
C GLY A 77 -19.64 -16.69 14.44
N GLN A 78 -18.84 -16.80 13.37
CA GLN A 78 -18.47 -18.07 12.75
C GLN A 78 -16.98 -18.35 12.96
N PRO A 79 -16.58 -19.63 13.08
CA PRO A 79 -15.17 -19.98 13.11
C PRO A 79 -14.50 -19.55 11.80
N PRO A 80 -13.23 -19.12 11.86
CA PRO A 80 -12.52 -18.64 10.69
C PRO A 80 -12.35 -19.75 9.66
N SER A 81 -12.76 -19.45 8.44
CA SER A 81 -12.55 -20.34 7.29
C SER A 81 -11.06 -20.43 6.94
N ASP A 82 -10.65 -21.55 6.36
CA ASP A 82 -9.28 -21.69 5.85
C ASP A 82 -9.00 -20.70 4.71
N ALA A 83 -10.03 -20.35 3.92
CA ALA A 83 -9.96 -19.29 2.92
C ALA A 83 -9.62 -17.92 3.53
N LEU A 84 -10.21 -17.55 4.69
CA LEU A 84 -9.84 -16.32 5.40
C LEU A 84 -8.37 -16.34 5.83
N LYS A 85 -7.90 -17.45 6.42
CA LYS A 85 -6.51 -17.59 6.86
C LYS A 85 -5.55 -17.46 5.68
N GLU A 86 -5.85 -18.15 4.60
CA GLU A 86 -5.07 -18.15 3.38
C GLU A 86 -5.02 -16.74 2.74
N ALA A 87 -6.16 -16.09 2.55
CA ALA A 87 -6.23 -14.73 1.99
C ALA A 87 -5.42 -13.72 2.83
N VAL A 88 -5.50 -13.82 4.16
CA VAL A 88 -4.70 -12.99 5.07
C VAL A 88 -3.20 -13.30 4.96
N GLN A 89 -2.79 -14.57 4.83
CA GLN A 89 -1.39 -14.96 4.65
C GLN A 89 -0.80 -14.46 3.32
N HIS A 90 -1.59 -14.45 2.24
CA HIS A 90 -1.17 -13.93 0.94
C HIS A 90 -0.76 -12.45 0.98
N THR A 91 -1.18 -11.70 2.00
CA THR A 91 -0.79 -10.29 2.17
C THR A 91 0.60 -10.08 2.79
N ASP A 92 1.25 -11.13 3.30
CA ASP A 92 2.49 -11.02 4.08
C ASP A 92 3.68 -10.49 3.27
N ASN A 93 3.89 -11.08 2.08
CA ASN A 93 4.97 -10.69 1.19
C ASN A 93 4.75 -9.27 0.62
N PRO A 94 3.57 -8.93 0.07
CA PRO A 94 3.30 -7.58 -0.41
C PRO A 94 3.37 -6.52 0.70
N LEU A 95 2.93 -6.83 1.93
CA LEU A 95 3.00 -5.87 3.03
C LEU A 95 4.46 -5.58 3.44
N THR A 96 5.30 -6.62 3.46
CA THR A 96 6.73 -6.48 3.72
C THR A 96 7.41 -5.64 2.62
N ALA A 97 7.10 -5.92 1.36
CA ALA A 97 7.62 -5.17 0.22
C ALA A 97 7.13 -3.70 0.21
N ALA A 98 5.87 -3.43 0.58
CA ALA A 98 5.36 -2.08 0.76
C ALA A 98 6.11 -1.34 1.87
N GLN A 99 6.43 -1.99 2.99
CA GLN A 99 7.20 -1.40 4.08
C GLN A 99 8.65 -1.09 3.66
N GLN A 100 9.28 -1.96 2.87
CA GLN A 100 10.61 -1.71 2.30
C GLN A 100 10.59 -0.50 1.36
N ALA A 101 9.63 -0.44 0.43
CA ALA A 101 9.47 0.71 -0.47
C ALA A 101 9.18 2.01 0.30
N ALA A 102 8.34 1.97 1.34
CA ALA A 102 8.08 3.11 2.21
C ALA A 102 9.36 3.61 2.90
N SER A 103 10.28 2.72 3.26
CA SER A 103 11.56 3.09 3.86
C SER A 103 12.43 3.91 2.89
N VAL A 104 12.42 3.56 1.60
CA VAL A 104 13.08 4.36 0.55
C VAL A 104 12.41 5.73 0.41
N ILE A 105 11.08 5.79 0.45
CA ILE A 105 10.31 7.06 0.42
C ILE A 105 10.67 7.94 1.62
N VAL A 106 10.85 7.37 2.81
CA VAL A 106 11.25 8.11 4.01
C VAL A 106 12.63 8.74 3.86
N LEU A 107 13.56 8.04 3.21
CA LEU A 107 14.93 8.51 3.01
C LEU A 107 15.03 9.57 1.90
N GLU A 108 14.33 9.35 0.78
CA GLU A 108 14.53 10.16 -0.42
C GLU A 108 13.38 11.12 -0.72
N GLY A 109 12.16 10.83 -0.28
CA GLY A 109 10.96 11.56 -0.63
C GLY A 109 10.73 12.84 0.20
N PRO A 110 9.78 13.69 -0.22
CA PRO A 110 9.30 14.81 0.59
C PRO A 110 8.69 14.31 1.91
N ARG A 111 8.83 15.12 2.97
CA ARG A 111 8.33 14.77 4.31
C ARG A 111 6.84 14.43 4.36
N THR A 112 6.04 15.05 3.51
CA THR A 112 4.59 14.77 3.39
C THR A 112 4.36 13.35 2.91
N VAL A 113 4.93 13.00 1.75
CA VAL A 113 4.82 11.67 1.14
C VAL A 113 5.36 10.59 2.09
N ALA A 114 6.48 10.85 2.77
CA ALA A 114 7.06 9.95 3.77
C ALA A 114 6.14 9.72 4.99
N LYS A 115 5.51 10.78 5.50
CA LYS A 115 4.55 10.67 6.62
C LYS A 115 3.34 9.86 6.20
N THR A 116 2.85 10.07 4.99
CA THR A 116 1.63 9.43 4.49
C THR A 116 1.87 7.97 4.10
N SER A 117 3.01 7.62 3.49
CA SER A 117 3.37 6.22 3.21
C SER A 117 3.48 5.41 4.50
N GLY A 118 4.14 5.95 5.54
CA GLY A 118 4.20 5.31 6.85
C GLY A 118 2.83 5.20 7.53
N GLY A 119 1.95 6.20 7.34
CA GLY A 119 0.57 6.15 7.80
C GLY A 119 -0.26 5.06 7.12
N LEU A 120 -0.08 4.88 5.81
CA LEU A 120 -0.76 3.86 5.03
C LEU A 120 -0.28 2.45 5.42
N VAL A 121 1.03 2.24 5.58
CA VAL A 121 1.57 0.95 6.07
C VAL A 121 1.00 0.59 7.43
N ARG A 122 0.87 1.54 8.36
CA ARG A 122 0.25 1.30 9.67
C ARG A 122 -1.24 0.94 9.56
N ALA A 123 -1.97 1.62 8.69
CA ALA A 123 -3.39 1.32 8.46
C ALA A 123 -3.58 -0.09 7.88
N LEU A 124 -2.73 -0.51 6.94
CA LEU A 124 -2.74 -1.86 6.38
C LEU A 124 -2.39 -2.93 7.42
N HIS A 125 -1.38 -2.67 8.27
CA HIS A 125 -1.04 -3.56 9.39
C HIS A 125 -2.20 -3.71 10.36
N TRP A 126 -2.89 -2.62 10.68
CA TRP A 126 -4.04 -2.65 11.56
C TRP A 126 -5.19 -3.45 10.95
N TRP A 127 -5.53 -3.22 9.68
CA TRP A 127 -6.58 -3.98 8.99
C TRP A 127 -6.24 -5.48 8.96
N ARG A 128 -5.02 -5.84 8.58
CA ARG A 128 -4.53 -7.24 8.64
C ARG A 128 -4.61 -7.81 10.05
N LYS A 129 -4.25 -7.03 11.08
CA LYS A 129 -4.33 -7.45 12.49
C LYS A 129 -5.76 -7.73 12.90
N VAL A 130 -6.73 -6.88 12.52
CA VAL A 130 -8.16 -7.12 12.80
C VAL A 130 -8.64 -8.41 12.14
N LEU A 131 -8.29 -8.62 10.87
CA LEU A 131 -8.64 -9.85 10.15
C LEU A 131 -7.94 -11.10 10.73
N ARG A 132 -6.71 -10.99 11.22
CA ARG A 132 -6.02 -12.08 11.96
C ARG A 132 -6.62 -12.32 13.33
N GLY A 133 -6.99 -11.28 14.06
CA GLY A 133 -7.64 -11.41 15.37
C GLY A 133 -8.98 -12.14 15.23
N ALA A 134 -9.70 -11.89 14.14
CA ALA A 134 -10.89 -12.65 13.75
C ALA A 134 -10.60 -14.13 13.42
N THR A 135 -9.34 -14.52 13.15
CA THR A 135 -8.96 -15.93 13.00
C THR A 135 -8.60 -16.61 14.31
N ASP A 136 -8.61 -15.87 15.42
CA ASP A 136 -8.39 -16.41 16.75
C ASP A 136 -9.75 -16.71 17.40
N PRO A 137 -10.07 -17.99 17.71
CA PRO A 137 -11.36 -18.38 18.27
C PRO A 137 -11.63 -17.80 19.67
N ASP A 138 -10.61 -17.29 20.37
CA ASP A 138 -10.72 -16.72 21.73
C ASP A 138 -10.87 -15.19 21.76
N CYS A 139 -11.03 -14.53 20.61
CA CYS A 139 -11.11 -13.07 20.51
C CYS A 139 -12.53 -12.53 20.78
N ASP A 140 -12.74 -11.84 21.91
CA ASP A 140 -14.02 -11.31 22.42
C ASP A 140 -14.39 -9.90 21.89
N ASP A 141 -13.66 -9.39 20.90
CA ASP A 141 -13.81 -8.03 20.37
C ASP A 141 -14.94 -7.90 19.35
N ALA A 142 -15.56 -6.70 19.24
CA ALA A 142 -16.49 -6.31 18.17
C ALA A 142 -15.73 -6.11 16.84
N PRO A 143 -15.55 -7.17 16.01
CA PRO A 143 -14.54 -7.15 14.96
C PRO A 143 -15.04 -6.37 13.74
N ASP A 144 -16.35 -6.23 13.58
CA ASP A 144 -17.00 -5.54 12.47
C ASP A 144 -16.77 -4.01 12.51
N VAL A 145 -16.89 -3.41 13.69
CA VAL A 145 -16.61 -1.97 13.89
C VAL A 145 -15.14 -1.68 13.65
N GLN A 146 -14.24 -2.50 14.21
CA GLN A 146 -12.80 -2.35 14.00
C GLN A 146 -12.42 -2.58 12.54
N LEU A 147 -13.04 -3.55 11.86
CA LEU A 147 -12.78 -3.88 10.46
C LEU A 147 -13.19 -2.74 9.53
N ARG A 148 -14.37 -2.14 9.74
CA ARG A 148 -14.82 -0.95 8.99
C ARG A 148 -13.88 0.23 9.23
N ALA A 149 -13.53 0.50 10.49
CA ALA A 149 -12.65 1.60 10.82
C ALA A 149 -11.23 1.42 10.21
N ALA A 150 -10.74 0.18 10.13
CA ALA A 150 -9.47 -0.15 9.50
C ALA A 150 -9.50 0.01 7.97
N HIS A 151 -10.56 -0.47 7.33
CA HIS A 151 -10.82 -0.23 5.91
C HIS A 151 -10.83 1.28 5.60
N ASP A 152 -11.60 2.07 6.35
CA ASP A 152 -11.72 3.51 6.11
C ASP A 152 -10.40 4.26 6.34
N ALA A 153 -9.58 3.81 7.30
CA ALA A 153 -8.25 4.37 7.51
C ALA A 153 -7.33 4.14 6.30
N VAL A 154 -7.40 2.96 5.67
CA VAL A 154 -6.65 2.65 4.46
C VAL A 154 -7.14 3.49 3.28
N VAL A 155 -8.45 3.56 3.05
CA VAL A 155 -9.05 4.40 1.99
C VAL A 155 -8.57 5.85 2.10
N ARG A 156 -8.70 6.45 3.30
CA ARG A 156 -8.28 7.84 3.53
C ARG A 156 -6.78 8.04 3.27
N LYS A 157 -5.93 7.12 3.76
CA LYS A 157 -4.48 7.23 3.61
C LYS A 157 -4.02 7.00 2.19
N MET A 158 -4.68 6.12 1.44
CA MET A 158 -4.40 5.90 0.03
C MET A 158 -4.73 7.12 -0.82
N GLY A 159 -5.88 7.75 -0.57
CA GLY A 159 -6.25 9.01 -1.23
C GLY A 159 -5.23 10.12 -0.96
N GLN A 160 -4.84 10.30 0.31
CA GLN A 160 -3.80 11.27 0.69
C GLN A 160 -2.46 10.99 0.01
N PHE A 161 -2.01 9.73 0.00
CA PHE A 161 -0.73 9.36 -0.60
C PHE A 161 -0.72 9.67 -2.10
N SER A 162 -1.81 9.33 -2.79
CA SER A 162 -1.90 9.49 -4.24
C SER A 162 -1.80 10.95 -4.67
N VAL A 163 -2.47 11.86 -3.95
CA VAL A 163 -2.40 13.30 -4.20
C VAL A 163 -0.99 13.82 -3.91
N GLU A 164 -0.43 13.50 -2.74
CA GLU A 164 0.89 13.99 -2.34
C GLU A 164 2.01 13.45 -3.25
N ALA A 165 1.92 12.20 -3.69
CA ALA A 165 2.87 11.59 -4.61
C ALA A 165 2.79 12.21 -6.01
N ALA A 166 1.57 12.47 -6.51
CA ALA A 166 1.37 13.14 -7.79
C ALA A 166 1.94 14.57 -7.78
N GLU A 167 1.64 15.35 -6.75
CA GLU A 167 2.23 16.68 -6.56
C GLU A 167 3.76 16.63 -6.47
N ALA A 168 4.29 15.65 -5.73
CA ALA A 168 5.72 15.48 -5.59
C ALA A 168 6.39 15.15 -6.92
N LEU A 169 5.75 14.37 -7.79
CA LEU A 169 6.25 14.05 -9.12
C LEU A 169 6.17 15.25 -10.07
N GLN A 170 5.09 16.03 -10.02
CA GLN A 170 4.93 17.24 -10.84
C GLN A 170 5.99 18.30 -10.52
N ARG A 171 6.38 18.46 -9.24
CA ARG A 171 7.45 19.39 -8.84
C ARG A 171 8.86 18.96 -9.28
N LEU A 172 9.03 17.75 -9.84
CA LEU A 172 10.32 17.22 -10.31
C LEU A 172 10.51 17.33 -11.83
N GLY A 173 9.45 17.65 -12.57
CA GLY A 173 9.46 17.96 -14.00
C GLY A 173 9.65 19.45 -14.22
#